data_AF-A0A852RGV1-F1
#
_entry.id   AF-A0A852RGV1-F1
#
_cell.length_a   1.000
_cell.length_b   1.000
_cell.length_c   1.000
_cell.angle_alpha   90.00
_cell.angle_beta   90.00
_cell.angle_gamma   90.00
#
_symmetry.space_group_name_H-M   'P 1'
#
loop_
_entity.id
_entity.type
_entity.pdbx_description
1 polymer ?
#
loop_
_entity_poly.entity_id
_entity_poly.type
_entity_poly.pdbx_seq_one_letter_code
_entity_poly.pdbx_strand_id
1 'polypeptide(L)'
;MTWSETHERTRIIREVEAAAATDMSGAVPWREEWRPYFDGPTALVTALRARWQHMCEAQLDTQTGEDELQATYARMRRTEAAVLLILRRYDAGTPGAPVVLGLAGPRPVSLPPRTRRFHLRGPILPA
;
A
#
# COMPACT_ATOMS: atom_id res chain seq x y z
N MET A 1 -4.76 -16.85 11.24
CA MET A 1 -4.01 -16.27 10.12
C MET A 1 -2.69 -16.98 9.97
N THR A 2 -2.40 -17.55 8.81
CA THR A 2 -1.09 -18.18 8.56
C THR A 2 -0.08 -17.13 8.09
N TRP A 3 1.23 -17.44 8.20
CA TRP A 3 2.28 -16.57 7.68
C TRP A 3 2.10 -16.23 6.18
N SER A 4 1.69 -17.22 5.38
CA SER A 4 1.44 -17.04 3.94
C SER A 4 0.25 -16.10 3.68
N GLU A 5 -0.80 -16.19 4.48
CA GLU A 5 -1.97 -15.31 4.39
C GLU A 5 -1.63 -13.85 4.74
N THR A 6 -0.83 -13.63 5.79
CA THR A 6 -0.34 -12.30 6.15
C THR A 6 0.51 -11.68 5.04
N HIS A 7 1.41 -12.48 4.45
CA HIS A 7 2.25 -12.03 3.35
C HIS A 7 1.42 -11.64 2.13
N GLU A 8 0.43 -12.45 1.77
CA GLU A 8 -0.40 -12.18 0.59
C GLU A 8 -1.30 -10.96 0.79
N ARG A 9 -1.87 -10.76 1.99
CA ARG A 9 -2.60 -9.53 2.31
C ARG A 9 -1.73 -8.29 2.23
N THR A 10 -0.50 -8.37 2.73
CA THR A 10 0.47 -7.27 2.63
C THR A 10 0.80 -6.95 1.17
N ARG A 11 0.97 -7.99 0.35
CA ARG A 11 1.23 -7.85 -1.09
C ARG A 11 0.05 -7.16 -1.80
N ILE A 12 -1.17 -7.60 -1.54
CA ILE A 12 -2.40 -7.02 -2.12
C ILE A 12 -2.52 -5.55 -1.77
N ILE A 13 -2.31 -5.18 -0.49
CA ILE A 13 -2.36 -3.78 -0.05
C ILE A 13 -1.37 -2.91 -0.85
N ARG A 14 -0.12 -3.39 -1.04
CA ARG A 14 0.88 -2.67 -1.85
C ARG A 14 0.47 -2.54 -3.32
N GLU A 15 -0.16 -3.57 -3.88
CA GLU A 15 -0.67 -3.54 -5.26
C GLU A 15 -1.79 -2.51 -5.41
N VAL A 16 -2.69 -2.44 -4.43
CA VAL A 16 -3.76 -1.43 -4.36
C VAL A 16 -3.20 -0.02 -4.23
N GLU A 17 -2.21 0.19 -3.36
CA GLU A 17 -1.52 1.48 -3.19
C GLU A 17 -0.87 1.95 -4.50
N ALA A 18 -0.19 1.04 -5.21
CA ALA A 18 0.44 1.36 -6.49
C ALA A 18 -0.59 1.69 -7.58
N ALA A 19 -1.69 0.93 -7.65
CA ALA A 19 -2.77 1.18 -8.60
C ALA A 19 -3.47 2.52 -8.31
N ALA A 20 -3.77 2.82 -7.05
CA ALA A 20 -4.38 4.08 -6.63
C ALA A 20 -3.45 5.28 -6.86
N ALA A 21 -2.13 5.11 -6.73
CA ALA A 21 -1.18 6.17 -7.06
C ALA A 21 -1.16 6.49 -8.57
N THR A 22 -1.57 5.53 -9.41
CA THR A 22 -1.70 5.73 -10.87
C THR A 22 -3.06 6.32 -11.22
N ASP A 23 -4.14 5.88 -10.56
CA ASP A 23 -5.48 6.43 -10.70
C ASP A 23 -5.96 7.13 -9.41
N MET A 24 -5.87 8.45 -9.42
CA MET A 24 -6.29 9.32 -8.31
C MET A 24 -7.80 9.61 -8.28
N SER A 25 -8.63 8.79 -8.93
CA SER A 25 -10.10 8.91 -8.91
C SER A 25 -10.73 8.69 -7.52
N GLY A 26 -9.97 8.03 -6.62
CA GLY A 26 -10.45 7.59 -5.30
C GLY A 26 -11.37 6.36 -5.38
N ALA A 27 -11.50 5.72 -6.55
CA ALA A 27 -12.14 4.41 -6.65
C ALA A 27 -11.22 3.34 -6.03
N VAL A 28 -11.81 2.30 -5.43
CA VAL A 28 -11.07 1.18 -4.84
C VAL A 28 -10.63 0.24 -5.94
N PRO A 29 -9.31 0.08 -6.19
CA PRO A 29 -8.82 -0.97 -7.08
C PRO A 29 -9.19 -2.34 -6.50
N TRP A 30 -9.83 -3.19 -7.29
CA TRP A 30 -10.29 -4.50 -6.83
C TRP A 30 -10.10 -5.59 -7.87
N ARG A 31 -9.78 -6.79 -7.39
CA ARG A 31 -9.82 -8.05 -8.13
C ARG A 31 -10.62 -9.06 -7.33
N GLU A 32 -11.52 -9.82 -7.97
CA GLU A 32 -12.30 -10.86 -7.28
C GLU A 32 -11.41 -11.96 -6.67
N GLU A 33 -10.21 -12.19 -7.21
CA GLU A 33 -9.23 -13.12 -6.65
C GLU A 33 -8.78 -12.76 -5.23
N TRP A 34 -8.99 -11.52 -4.79
CA TRP A 34 -8.65 -11.06 -3.44
C TRP A 34 -9.71 -11.37 -2.40
N ARG A 35 -10.90 -11.82 -2.82
CA ARG A 35 -12.03 -12.17 -1.93
C ARG A 35 -11.67 -13.14 -0.80
N PRO A 36 -10.83 -14.18 -1.00
CA PRO A 36 -10.40 -15.04 0.10
C PRO A 36 -9.57 -14.33 1.18
N TYR A 37 -8.94 -13.20 0.85
CA TYR A 37 -8.05 -12.45 1.74
C TYR A 37 -8.75 -11.25 2.37
N PHE A 38 -9.63 -10.60 1.64
CA PHE A 38 -10.45 -9.48 2.09
C PHE A 38 -11.87 -9.81 1.65
N ASP A 39 -12.80 -9.96 2.59
CA ASP A 39 -14.19 -10.36 2.36
C ASP A 39 -14.98 -9.26 1.59
N GLY A 40 -14.56 -9.01 0.36
CA GLY A 40 -15.01 -7.93 -0.51
C GLY A 40 -14.22 -6.61 -0.41
N PRO A 41 -14.55 -5.67 -1.32
CA PRO A 41 -13.92 -4.34 -1.39
C PRO A 41 -14.04 -3.53 -0.09
N THR A 42 -15.16 -3.69 0.63
CA THR A 42 -15.39 -2.99 1.91
C THR A 42 -14.38 -3.43 2.98
N ALA A 43 -14.10 -4.73 3.08
CA ALA A 43 -13.11 -5.25 4.01
C ALA A 43 -11.69 -4.76 3.66
N LEU A 44 -11.39 -4.58 2.36
CA LEU A 44 -10.14 -3.98 1.90
C LEU A 44 -10.02 -2.50 2.32
N VAL A 45 -11.09 -1.70 2.15
CA VAL A 45 -11.11 -0.30 2.61
C VAL A 45 -10.87 -0.20 4.11
N THR A 46 -11.52 -1.06 4.90
CA THR A 46 -11.29 -1.14 6.35
C THR A 46 -9.83 -1.48 6.68
N ALA A 47 -9.21 -2.40 5.93
CA ALA A 47 -7.79 -2.72 6.10
C ALA A 47 -6.86 -1.54 5.75
N LEU A 48 -7.16 -0.79 4.69
CA LEU A 48 -6.42 0.42 4.32
C LEU A 48 -6.50 1.49 5.41
N ARG A 49 -7.70 1.69 5.99
CA ARG A 49 -7.91 2.60 7.12
C ARG A 49 -7.07 2.19 8.34
N ALA A 50 -7.14 0.91 8.72
CA ALA A 50 -6.36 0.40 9.84
C ALA A 50 -4.85 0.56 9.61
N ARG A 51 -4.35 0.29 8.38
CA ARG A 51 -2.95 0.52 8.03
C ARG A 51 -2.54 1.98 8.17
N TRP A 52 -3.36 2.91 7.67
CA TRP A 52 -3.10 4.34 7.82
C TRP A 52 -3.04 4.76 9.30
N GLN A 53 -3.98 4.29 10.12
CA GLN A 53 -4.01 4.56 11.56
C GLN A 53 -2.75 4.04 12.26
N HIS A 54 -2.38 2.78 12.04
CA HIS A 54 -1.16 2.20 12.62
C HIS A 54 0.11 2.93 12.17
N MET A 55 0.16 3.39 10.92
CA MET A 55 1.29 4.19 10.43
C MET A 55 1.37 5.53 11.15
N CYS A 56 0.23 6.19 11.37
CA CYS A 56 0.17 7.43 12.14
C CYS A 56 0.66 7.18 13.57
N GLU A 57 0.09 6.19 14.26
CA GLU A 57 0.47 5.83 15.63
C GLU A 57 1.97 5.53 15.75
N ALA A 58 2.53 4.69 14.87
CA ALA A 58 3.94 4.33 14.91
C ALA A 58 4.89 5.53 14.65
N GLN A 59 4.49 6.49 13.83
CA GLN A 59 5.30 7.68 13.55
C GLN A 59 5.13 8.74 14.64
N LEU A 60 3.97 8.84 15.28
CA LEU A 60 3.74 9.77 16.39
C LEU A 60 4.45 9.30 17.67
N ASP A 61 4.54 7.99 17.90
CA ASP A 61 5.21 7.42 19.09
C ASP A 61 6.74 7.65 19.10
N THR A 62 7.33 7.94 17.94
CA THR A 62 8.79 8.12 17.79
C THR A 62 9.26 9.57 17.82
N GLN A 63 8.35 10.54 17.79
CA GLN A 63 8.68 11.96 17.62
C GLN A 63 8.28 12.75 18.88
N THR A 64 9.21 13.53 19.42
CA THR A 64 9.00 14.30 20.66
C THR A 64 8.81 15.81 20.44
N GLY A 65 9.06 16.32 19.22
CA GLY A 65 8.92 17.74 18.86
C GLY A 65 7.71 18.05 17.97
N GLU A 66 6.96 19.11 18.27
CA GLU A 66 5.75 19.51 17.53
C GLU A 66 6.00 19.83 16.04
N ASP A 67 7.10 20.51 15.72
CA ASP A 67 7.48 20.83 14.33
C ASP A 67 7.83 19.56 13.52
N GLU A 68 8.49 18.60 14.15
CA GLU A 68 8.88 17.32 13.53
C GLU A 68 7.65 16.43 13.29
N LEU A 69 6.69 16.45 14.23
CA LEU A 69 5.40 15.79 14.10
C LEU A 69 4.62 16.32 12.88
N GLN A 70 4.52 17.66 12.73
CA GLN A 70 3.82 18.27 11.60
C GLN A 70 4.50 17.97 10.26
N ALA A 71 5.83 18.05 10.20
CA ALA A 71 6.59 17.72 9.00
C ALA A 71 6.42 16.24 8.60
N THR A 72 6.47 15.33 9.59
CA THR A 72 6.26 13.90 9.39
C THR A 72 4.85 13.61 8.90
N TYR A 73 3.84 14.19 9.54
CA TYR A 73 2.45 14.03 9.14
C TYR A 73 2.19 14.57 7.73
N ALA A 74 2.73 15.75 7.40
CA ALA A 74 2.64 16.32 6.05
C ALA A 74 3.29 15.42 4.99
N ARG A 75 4.46 14.85 5.29
CA ARG A 75 5.12 13.87 4.42
C ARG A 75 4.26 12.62 4.24
N MET A 76 3.76 12.03 5.31
CA MET A 76 2.90 10.84 5.26
C MET A 76 1.67 11.07 4.39
N ARG A 77 0.97 12.20 4.57
CA ARG A 77 -0.20 12.55 3.76
C ARG A 77 0.11 12.69 2.28
N ARG A 78 1.29 13.21 1.91
CA ARG A 78 1.71 13.29 0.50
C ARG A 78 1.97 11.90 -0.06
N THR A 79 2.67 11.05 0.69
CA THR A 79 3.02 9.69 0.25
C THR A 79 1.80 8.80 0.10
N GLU A 80 0.81 8.96 0.98
CA GLU A 80 -0.42 8.15 1.03
C GLU A 80 -1.65 8.90 0.46
N ALA A 81 -1.43 9.93 -0.36
CA ALA A 81 -2.50 10.79 -0.87
C ALA A 81 -3.59 10.01 -1.61
N ALA A 82 -3.21 8.99 -2.38
CA ALA A 82 -4.13 8.11 -3.10
C ALA A 82 -5.03 7.30 -2.15
N VAL A 83 -4.45 6.71 -1.11
CA VAL A 83 -5.21 5.96 -0.09
C VAL A 83 -6.16 6.89 0.64
N LEU A 84 -5.71 8.09 1.00
CA LEU A 84 -6.56 9.08 1.67
C LEU A 84 -7.73 9.54 0.78
N LEU A 85 -7.55 9.61 -0.54
CA LEU A 85 -8.64 9.88 -1.47
C LEU A 85 -9.67 8.74 -1.51
N ILE A 86 -9.22 7.49 -1.51
CA ILE A 86 -10.10 6.32 -1.42
C ILE A 86 -10.93 6.38 -0.14
N LEU A 87 -10.27 6.60 1.01
CA LEU A 87 -10.95 6.69 2.31
C LEU A 87 -11.97 7.83 2.33
N ARG A 88 -11.57 9.02 1.87
CA ARG A 88 -12.45 10.20 1.80
C ARG A 88 -13.66 9.95 0.91
N ARG A 89 -13.47 9.33 -0.26
CA ARG A 89 -14.56 9.03 -1.19
C ARG A 89 -15.52 7.99 -0.60
N TYR A 90 -14.98 6.98 0.07
CA TYR A 90 -15.79 5.98 0.76
C TYR A 90 -16.64 6.60 1.88
N ASP A 91 -16.06 7.49 2.68
CA ASP A 91 -16.76 8.17 3.77
C ASP A 91 -17.81 9.19 3.28
N ALA A 92 -17.61 9.79 2.11
CA ALA A 92 -18.57 10.69 1.49
C ALA A 92 -19.70 9.96 0.72
N GLY A 93 -19.50 8.69 0.40
CA GLY A 93 -20.45 7.86 -0.35
C GLY A 93 -21.48 7.17 0.55
N THR A 94 -22.27 6.27 -0.04
CA THR A 94 -23.16 5.41 0.72
C THR A 94 -22.35 4.42 1.56
N PRO A 95 -22.54 4.36 2.89
CA PRO A 95 -21.86 3.40 3.75
C PRO A 95 -22.08 1.97 3.25
N GLY A 96 -21.01 1.20 3.07
CA GLY A 96 -21.06 -0.22 2.71
C GLY A 96 -20.88 -0.55 1.22
N ALA A 97 -20.84 0.44 0.33
CA ALA A 97 -20.64 0.22 -1.11
C ALA A 97 -19.54 1.14 -1.68
N PRO A 98 -18.26 0.73 -1.65
CA PRO A 98 -17.20 1.51 -2.28
C PRO A 98 -17.41 1.56 -3.80
N VAL A 99 -17.03 2.68 -4.41
CA VAL A 99 -16.89 2.77 -5.87
C VAL A 99 -15.69 1.93 -6.27
N VAL A 100 -15.91 0.85 -7.00
CA VAL A 100 -14.88 -0.11 -7.38
C VAL A 100 -14.33 0.18 -8.77
N LEU A 101 -13.01 0.22 -8.88
CA LEU A 101 -12.30 0.14 -10.15
C LEU A 101 -11.85 -1.30 -10.35
N GLY A 102 -12.48 -1.99 -11.29
CA GLY A 102 -12.05 -3.34 -11.66
C GLY A 102 -10.68 -3.31 -12.31
N LEU A 103 -9.70 -3.97 -11.70
CA LEU A 103 -8.38 -4.15 -12.30
C LEU A 103 -8.46 -5.27 -13.35
N ALA A 104 -8.82 -4.92 -14.58
CA ALA A 104 -8.89 -5.87 -15.69
C ALA A 104 -7.49 -6.28 -16.16
N GLY A 105 -7.26 -7.59 -16.28
CA GLY A 105 -6.05 -8.17 -16.87
C GLY A 105 -5.40 -9.24 -15.97
N PRO A 106 -4.69 -10.21 -16.57
CA PRO A 106 -3.96 -11.23 -15.81
C PRO A 106 -3.01 -10.55 -14.82
N ARG A 107 -2.94 -11.09 -13.60
CA ARG A 107 -2.00 -10.67 -12.55
C ARG A 107 -0.62 -10.48 -13.19
N PRO A 108 0.00 -9.28 -13.13
CA PRO A 108 1.39 -9.16 -13.50
C PRO A 108 2.17 -10.05 -12.53
N VAL A 109 2.68 -11.18 -13.02
CA VAL A 109 3.58 -12.03 -12.25
C VAL A 109 4.71 -11.13 -11.82
N SER A 110 4.83 -10.88 -10.51
CA SER A 110 5.89 -10.06 -9.95
C SER A 110 7.20 -10.58 -10.52
N LEU A 111 7.83 -9.81 -11.41
CA LEU A 111 9.14 -10.16 -11.95
C LEU A 111 10.08 -10.32 -10.75
N PRO A 112 10.89 -11.39 -10.71
CA PRO A 112 11.82 -11.58 -9.60
C PRO A 112 12.69 -10.33 -9.47
N PRO A 113 13.03 -9.92 -8.24
CA PRO A 113 13.87 -8.75 -8.02
C PRO A 113 15.16 -8.93 -8.84
N ARG A 114 15.47 -7.95 -9.70
CA ARG A 114 16.74 -7.90 -10.45
C ARG A 114 17.87 -8.09 -9.45
N THR A 115 18.48 -9.26 -9.46
CA THR A 115 19.73 -9.54 -8.78
C THR A 115 20.75 -8.54 -9.32
N ARG A 116 21.06 -7.50 -8.53
CA ARG A 116 22.23 -6.66 -8.77
C ARG A 116 23.44 -7.58 -8.68
N ARG A 117 23.95 -8.01 -9.84
CA ARG A 117 25.27 -8.63 -9.95
C ARG A 117 26.28 -7.57 -9.51
N PHE A 118 26.71 -7.65 -8.25
CA PHE A 118 27.94 -7.01 -7.82
C PHE A 118 29.09 -7.72 -8.55
N HIS A 119 29.60 -7.10 -9.61
CA HIS A 119 30.90 -7.45 -10.14
C HIS A 119 31.94 -6.95 -9.14
N LEU A 120 32.27 -7.80 -8.16
CA LEU A 120 33.49 -7.65 -7.36
C LEU A 120 34.68 -7.87 -8.31
N ARG A 121 35.22 -6.76 -8.81
CA ARG A 121 36.49 -6.70 -9.52
C ARG A 121 37.57 -7.03 -8.48
N GLY A 122 38.09 -8.26 -8.51
CA GLY A 122 39.21 -8.67 -7.67
C GLY A 122 40.49 -7.87 -8.01
N PRO A 123 41.39 -7.64 -7.04
CA PRO A 123 42.63 -6.92 -7.28
C PRO A 123 43.60 -7.82 -8.07
N ILE A 124 44.20 -7.24 -9.11
CA ILE A 124 45.32 -7.85 -9.84
C ILE A 124 46.59 -7.54 -9.03
N LEU A 125 47.23 -8.58 -8.49
CA LEU A 125 48.58 -8.49 -7.93
C LEU A 125 49.59 -8.38 -9.09
N PRO A 126 50.51 -7.39 -9.11
CA PRO A 126 51.70 -7.48 -9.93
C PRO A 126 52.81 -8.26 -9.22
N ALA A 127 53.68 -8.84 -10.05
CA ALA A 127 54.74 -9.80 -9.75
C ALA A 127 55.82 -9.34 -8.75
#